data_AF-A0A830BYK0-F1
#
_entry.id   AF-A0A830BYK0-F1
#
_cell.length_a   1.000
_cell.length_b   1.000
_cell.length_c   1.000
_cell.angle_alpha   90.00
_cell.angle_beta   90.00
_cell.angle_gamma   90.00
#
_symmetry.space_group_name_H-M   'P 1'
#
loop_
_entity.id
_entity.type
_entity.pdbx_description
1 polymer ?
#
loop_
_entity_poly.entity_id
_entity_poly.type
_entity_poly.pdbx_seq_one_letter_code
_entity_poly.pdbx_strand_id
1 'polypeptide(L)'
;MHLDEPMQYTGLIPRVDKQYYGVNITGVYVNGTRVDMDTKALEFDSKGNGGAFVDSGAWGTYLVDAAYRPIISAINVTFAGFETISTGPFNVCYNTTGRAGEFPKAPKLEFVFAGDARFAPHPESYVLRIDETMTCLALINATAQRIKYSTIGAMLQQRFAWELDLEKNILGFASSNCADTA
;
A
#
# COMPACT_ATOMS: atom_id res chain seq x y z
N MET A 1 -16.53 13.08 12.80
CA MET A 1 -15.47 12.66 11.86
C MET A 1 -15.60 13.54 10.62
N HIS A 2 -14.61 14.40 10.38
CA HIS A 2 -14.55 15.22 9.16
C HIS A 2 -13.91 14.38 8.05
N LEU A 3 -14.52 14.34 6.88
CA LEU A 3 -13.96 13.66 5.71
C LEU A 3 -13.56 14.72 4.70
N ASP A 4 -12.36 14.60 4.15
CA ASP A 4 -11.85 15.54 3.15
C ASP A 4 -12.48 15.26 1.77
N GLU A 5 -12.93 14.02 1.57
CA GLU A 5 -13.55 13.54 0.33
C GLU A 5 -14.72 12.58 0.63
N PRO A 6 -15.66 12.38 -0.31
CA PRO A 6 -16.68 11.34 -0.19
C PRO A 6 -16.07 9.94 -0.05
N MET A 7 -16.71 9.07 0.73
CA MET A 7 -16.29 7.67 0.82
C MET A 7 -16.37 6.96 -0.52
N GLN A 8 -15.32 6.20 -0.80
CA GLN A 8 -15.28 5.20 -1.86
C GLN A 8 -15.49 3.82 -1.26
N TYR A 9 -16.01 2.89 -2.05
CA TYR A 9 -16.41 1.58 -1.58
C TYR A 9 -15.89 0.47 -2.48
N THR A 10 -15.43 -0.63 -1.87
CA THR A 10 -15.12 -1.89 -2.55
C THR A 10 -15.83 -3.04 -1.85
N GLY A 11 -16.07 -4.13 -2.57
CA GLY A 11 -16.55 -5.37 -1.95
C GLY A 11 -15.52 -5.94 -0.98
N LEU A 12 -15.97 -6.33 0.21
CA LEU A 12 -15.24 -7.19 1.14
C LEU A 12 -15.42 -8.64 0.71
N ILE A 13 -14.32 -9.39 0.70
CA ILE A 13 -14.33 -10.82 0.43
C ILE A 13 -14.47 -11.57 1.77
N PRO A 14 -15.63 -12.18 2.05
CA PRO A 14 -15.85 -12.88 3.32
C PRO A 14 -14.93 -14.10 3.39
N ARG A 15 -14.22 -14.25 4.50
CA ARG A 15 -13.40 -15.44 4.76
C ARG A 15 -13.99 -16.32 5.85
N VAL A 16 -13.78 -17.63 5.69
CA VAL A 16 -14.30 -18.67 6.61
C VAL A 16 -13.77 -18.48 8.04
N ASP A 17 -12.55 -17.99 8.20
CA ASP A 17 -11.93 -17.69 9.50
C ASP A 17 -12.28 -16.30 10.04
N LYS A 18 -12.85 -15.39 9.23
CA LYS A 18 -13.21 -13.99 9.57
C LYS A 18 -12.11 -13.16 10.25
N GLN A 19 -10.86 -13.59 10.18
CA GLN A 19 -9.74 -12.92 10.85
C GLN A 19 -9.20 -11.72 10.07
N TYR A 20 -9.48 -11.67 8.76
CA TYR A 20 -8.92 -10.66 7.87
C TYR A 20 -10.00 -10.10 6.94
N TYR A 21 -9.85 -8.82 6.61
CA TYR A 21 -10.74 -8.11 5.70
C TYR A 21 -10.17 -8.16 4.28
N GLY A 22 -10.64 -9.12 3.49
CA GLY A 22 -10.16 -9.35 2.14
C GLY A 22 -10.72 -8.33 1.14
N VAL A 23 -9.86 -7.87 0.24
CA VAL A 23 -10.21 -7.03 -0.91
C VAL A 23 -9.47 -7.52 -2.15
N ASN A 24 -10.00 -7.20 -3.33
CA ASN A 24 -9.35 -7.46 -4.61
C ASN A 24 -8.74 -6.15 -5.14
N ILE A 25 -7.47 -6.19 -5.54
CA ILE A 25 -6.79 -5.06 -6.21
C ILE A 25 -6.69 -5.38 -7.71
N THR A 26 -7.32 -4.56 -8.54
CA THR A 26 -7.42 -4.73 -10.01
C THR A 26 -6.46 -3.83 -10.78
N GLY A 27 -5.70 -2.97 -10.08
CA GLY A 27 -4.67 -2.15 -10.68
C GLY A 27 -3.84 -1.39 -9.66
N VAL A 28 -2.64 -1.01 -10.08
CA VAL A 28 -1.78 -0.10 -9.32
C VAL A 28 -1.23 0.96 -10.26
N TYR A 29 -1.16 2.20 -9.79
CA TYR A 29 -0.64 3.33 -10.54
C TYR A 29 0.50 3.99 -9.76
N VAL A 30 1.55 4.39 -10.48
CA VAL A 30 2.65 5.20 -9.96
C VAL A 30 2.75 6.45 -10.82
N ASN A 31 2.65 7.64 -10.21
CA ASN A 31 2.56 8.94 -10.90
C ASN A 31 1.52 8.95 -12.04
N GLY A 32 0.35 8.37 -11.79
CA GLY A 32 -0.74 8.30 -12.78
C GLY A 32 -0.52 7.32 -13.93
N THR A 33 0.62 6.62 -13.98
CA THR A 33 0.89 5.56 -14.97
C THR A 33 0.54 4.21 -14.38
N ARG A 34 -0.26 3.42 -15.09
CA ARG A 34 -0.60 2.05 -14.66
C ARG A 34 0.66 1.19 -14.68
N VAL A 35 0.93 0.51 -13.57
CA VAL A 35 2.03 -0.45 -13.48
C VAL A 35 1.67 -1.70 -14.29
N ASP A 36 2.57 -2.13 -15.16
CA ASP A 36 2.39 -3.35 -15.95
C ASP A 36 2.67 -4.59 -15.09
N MET A 37 1.62 -5.31 -14.70
CA MET A 37 1.68 -6.52 -13.90
C MET A 37 0.40 -7.36 -14.03
N ASP A 38 0.50 -8.66 -13.74
CA ASP A 38 -0.66 -9.54 -13.60
C ASP A 38 -1.29 -9.36 -12.21
N THR A 39 -2.48 -8.76 -12.16
CA THR A 39 -3.19 -8.47 -10.91
C THR A 39 -3.84 -9.70 -10.30
N LYS A 40 -3.87 -10.84 -10.99
CA LYS A 40 -4.47 -12.08 -10.45
C LYS A 40 -3.90 -12.50 -9.10
N ALA A 41 -2.63 -12.21 -8.83
CA ALA A 41 -2.00 -12.50 -7.54
C ALA A 41 -2.54 -11.63 -6.39
N LEU A 42 -3.20 -10.51 -6.71
CA LEU A 42 -3.84 -9.58 -5.77
C LEU A 42 -5.37 -9.73 -5.74
N GLU A 43 -5.90 -10.75 -6.40
CA GLU A 43 -7.31 -11.09 -6.43
C GLU A 43 -7.51 -12.47 -5.80
N PHE A 44 -8.59 -12.64 -5.05
CA PHE A 44 -8.92 -13.94 -4.47
C PHE A 44 -9.46 -14.89 -5.55
N ASP A 45 -8.87 -16.08 -5.66
CA ASP A 45 -9.42 -17.15 -6.50
C ASP A 45 -10.62 -17.85 -5.83
N SER A 46 -11.26 -18.77 -6.54
CA SER A 46 -12.41 -19.53 -6.04
C SER A 46 -12.11 -20.43 -4.84
N LYS A 47 -10.82 -20.64 -4.52
CA LYS A 47 -10.34 -21.40 -3.36
C LYS A 47 -9.90 -20.47 -2.21
N GLY A 48 -10.00 -19.15 -2.38
CA GLY A 48 -9.57 -18.15 -1.41
C GLY A 48 -8.05 -17.93 -1.35
N ASN A 49 -7.30 -18.33 -2.37
CA ASN A 49 -5.87 -18.01 -2.49
C ASN A 49 -5.67 -16.64 -3.14
N GLY A 50 -4.52 -16.03 -2.89
CA GLY A 50 -4.18 -14.72 -3.44
C GLY A 50 -4.82 -13.60 -2.64
N GLY A 51 -5.27 -12.56 -3.35
CA GLY A 51 -5.94 -11.41 -2.77
C GLY A 51 -5.03 -10.47 -1.98
N ALA A 52 -5.65 -9.45 -1.42
CA ALA A 52 -5.05 -8.55 -0.44
C ALA A 52 -5.93 -8.43 0.80
N PHE A 53 -5.31 -8.22 1.95
CA PHE A 53 -6.01 -7.92 3.20
C PHE A 53 -5.78 -6.47 3.61
N VAL A 54 -6.77 -5.85 4.24
CA VAL A 54 -6.58 -4.60 4.98
C VAL A 54 -6.41 -4.96 6.45
N ASP A 55 -5.23 -4.66 7.01
CA ASP A 55 -4.86 -5.09 8.35
C ASP A 55 -4.09 -3.98 9.07
N SER A 56 -4.72 -3.37 10.08
CA SER A 56 -4.09 -2.34 10.92
C SER A 56 -3.08 -2.92 11.92
N GLY A 57 -3.02 -4.25 12.10
CA GLY A 57 -2.02 -4.94 12.92
C GLY A 57 -0.68 -5.12 12.21
N ALA A 58 -0.67 -5.06 10.87
CA ALA A 58 0.55 -5.06 10.08
C ALA A 58 1.10 -3.63 9.97
N TRP A 59 2.33 -3.39 10.47
CA TRP A 59 2.93 -2.04 10.41
C TRP A 59 3.11 -1.53 8.97
N GLY A 60 3.81 -2.29 8.12
CA GLY A 60 4.07 -1.96 6.71
C GLY A 60 3.11 -2.65 5.75
N THR A 61 3.18 -2.29 4.47
CA THR A 61 2.41 -2.97 3.41
C THR A 61 3.23 -4.11 2.82
N TYR A 62 2.68 -5.31 2.84
CA TYR A 62 3.32 -6.53 2.36
C TYR A 62 2.73 -6.88 1.01
N LEU A 63 3.57 -7.06 -0.01
CA LEU A 63 3.14 -7.38 -1.36
C LEU A 63 3.76 -8.70 -1.79
N VAL A 64 2.97 -9.60 -2.36
CA VAL A 64 3.49 -10.81 -3.00
C VAL A 64 4.45 -10.43 -4.12
N ASP A 65 5.46 -11.26 -4.39
CA ASP A 65 6.57 -10.94 -5.30
C ASP A 65 6.10 -10.43 -6.68
N ALA A 66 5.02 -11.02 -7.20
CA ALA A 66 4.39 -10.66 -8.47
C ALA A 66 3.89 -9.21 -8.54
N ALA A 67 3.49 -8.61 -7.41
CA ALA A 67 3.11 -7.21 -7.31
C ALA A 67 4.26 -6.34 -6.77
N TYR A 68 5.01 -6.85 -5.80
CA TYR A 68 6.12 -6.16 -5.17
C TYR A 68 7.15 -5.66 -6.19
N ARG A 69 7.68 -6.56 -7.04
CA ARG A 69 8.74 -6.21 -7.98
C ARG A 69 8.35 -5.11 -8.97
N PRO A 70 7.23 -5.21 -9.72
CA PRO A 70 6.88 -4.17 -10.69
C PRO A 70 6.53 -2.84 -10.02
N ILE A 71 5.87 -2.84 -8.85
CA ILE A 71 5.56 -1.61 -8.11
C ILE A 71 6.84 -0.91 -7.64
N ILE A 72 7.77 -1.66 -7.04
CA ILE A 72 9.05 -1.13 -6.58
C ILE A 72 9.89 -0.65 -7.75
N SER A 73 9.89 -1.37 -8.87
CA SER A 73 10.58 -0.94 -10.08
C SER A 73 10.03 0.39 -10.60
N ALA A 74 8.70 0.56 -10.62
CA ALA A 74 8.06 1.81 -11.05
C ALA A 74 8.36 2.98 -10.10
N ILE A 75 8.37 2.74 -8.78
CA ILE A 75 8.74 3.75 -7.78
C ILE A 75 10.21 4.15 -7.91
N ASN A 76 11.11 3.17 -8.08
CA ASN A 76 12.56 3.39 -8.15
C ASN A 76 13.00 4.29 -9.29
N VAL A 77 12.23 4.39 -10.38
CA VAL A 77 12.49 5.35 -11.47
C VAL A 77 12.58 6.78 -10.93
N THR A 78 11.77 7.14 -9.94
CA THR A 78 11.76 8.48 -9.33
C THR A 78 13.05 8.77 -8.56
N PHE A 79 13.69 7.73 -8.01
CA PHE A 79 14.86 7.83 -7.15
C PHE A 79 16.14 7.35 -7.85
N ALA A 80 16.14 7.35 -9.18
CA ALA A 80 17.31 6.98 -9.97
C ALA A 80 18.53 7.85 -9.57
N GLY A 81 19.67 7.20 -9.36
CA GLY A 81 20.91 7.88 -8.93
C GLY A 81 21.14 7.93 -7.41
N PHE A 82 20.26 7.33 -6.61
CA PHE A 82 20.54 6.97 -5.22
C PHE A 82 20.88 5.48 -5.12
N GLU A 83 21.91 5.16 -4.34
CA GLU A 83 22.29 3.77 -4.06
C GLU A 83 21.21 3.10 -3.20
N THR A 84 20.76 1.91 -3.61
CA THR A 84 19.79 1.13 -2.85
C THR A 84 20.46 0.15 -1.90
N ILE A 85 20.05 0.15 -0.64
CA ILE A 85 20.45 -0.79 0.40
C ILE A 85 19.22 -1.45 1.01
N SER A 86 19.38 -2.64 1.61
CA SER A 86 18.32 -3.29 2.39
C SER A 86 18.75 -3.36 3.86
N THR A 87 17.84 -3.01 4.77
CA THR A 87 18.13 -2.99 6.22
C THR A 87 16.85 -3.16 7.04
N GLY A 88 16.96 -3.89 8.16
CA GLY A 88 15.83 -4.16 9.06
C GLY A 88 14.62 -4.76 8.32
N PRO A 89 13.39 -4.25 8.52
CA PRO A 89 12.21 -4.73 7.80
C PRO A 89 12.14 -4.23 6.35
N PHE A 90 13.02 -3.30 5.95
CA PHE A 90 12.97 -2.63 4.65
C PHE A 90 13.76 -3.39 3.60
N ASN A 91 13.06 -3.73 2.52
CA ASN A 91 13.71 -4.33 1.36
C ASN A 91 14.39 -3.30 0.45
N VAL A 92 13.94 -2.05 0.44
CA VAL A 92 14.54 -0.95 -0.33
C VAL A 92 14.65 0.30 0.53
N CYS A 93 15.89 0.74 0.72
CA CYS A 93 16.25 2.04 1.24
C CYS A 93 17.23 2.72 0.29
N TYR A 94 17.25 4.04 0.29
CA TYR A 94 18.13 4.88 -0.50
C TYR A 94 19.16 5.53 0.42
N ASN A 95 20.43 5.43 0.08
CA ASN A 95 21.50 6.16 0.75
C ASN A 95 21.42 7.64 0.35
N THR A 96 21.02 8.50 1.29
CA THR A 96 20.88 9.95 1.10
C THR A 96 22.00 10.74 1.77
N THR A 97 23.09 10.08 2.18
CA THR A 97 24.23 10.73 2.85
C THR A 97 24.75 11.90 2.03
N GLY A 98 24.76 13.10 2.63
CA GLY A 98 25.20 14.34 1.97
C GLY A 98 24.28 14.86 0.86
N ARG A 99 23.14 14.19 0.60
CA ARG A 99 22.22 14.48 -0.51
C ARG A 99 20.75 14.47 -0.09
N ALA A 100 20.45 14.54 1.21
CA ALA A 100 19.07 14.53 1.73
C ALA A 100 18.20 15.65 1.14
N GLY A 101 18.77 16.85 0.96
CA GLY A 101 18.07 17.98 0.35
C GLY A 101 17.80 17.84 -1.16
N GLU A 102 18.47 16.89 -1.81
CA GLU A 102 18.28 16.56 -3.23
C GLU A 102 17.28 15.41 -3.42
N PHE A 103 16.81 14.78 -2.33
CA PHE A 103 15.95 13.61 -2.43
C PHE A 103 14.61 13.98 -3.09
N PRO A 104 14.24 13.36 -4.23
CA PRO A 104 13.03 13.70 -4.95
C PRO A 104 11.76 13.55 -4.12
N LYS A 105 10.72 14.31 -4.50
CA LYS A 105 9.37 14.08 -3.95
C LYS A 105 8.93 12.66 -4.28
N ALA A 106 8.35 11.99 -3.30
CA ALA A 106 7.83 10.66 -3.46
C ALA A 106 6.75 10.60 -4.56
N PRO A 107 6.79 9.59 -5.45
CA PRO A 107 5.81 9.46 -6.51
C PRO A 107 4.45 9.10 -5.93
N LYS A 108 3.35 9.56 -6.52
CA LYS A 108 1.99 9.19 -6.11
C LYS A 108 1.78 7.70 -6.36
N LEU A 109 1.33 6.95 -5.35
CA LEU A 109 0.95 5.54 -5.43
C LEU A 109 -0.57 5.43 -5.29
N GLU A 110 -1.20 4.63 -6.14
CA GLU A 110 -2.65 4.39 -6.06
C GLU A 110 -2.95 2.92 -6.29
N PHE A 111 -3.78 2.34 -5.43
CA PHE A 111 -4.36 1.01 -5.58
C PHE A 111 -5.79 1.16 -6.08
N VAL A 112 -6.14 0.43 -7.14
CA VAL A 112 -7.51 0.33 -7.64
C VAL A 112 -8.09 -0.96 -7.11
N PHE A 113 -9.14 -0.86 -6.32
CA PHE A 113 -9.89 -2.01 -5.84
C PHE A 113 -10.97 -2.42 -6.85
N ALA A 114 -11.51 -3.63 -6.68
CA ALA A 114 -12.69 -4.06 -7.44
C ALA A 114 -13.85 -3.07 -7.27
N GLY A 115 -14.54 -2.76 -8.37
CA GLY A 115 -15.55 -1.69 -8.40
C GLY A 115 -14.98 -0.29 -8.62
N ASP A 116 -13.73 -0.19 -9.08
CA ASP A 116 -13.04 1.04 -9.49
C ASP A 116 -12.77 2.06 -8.38
N ALA A 117 -12.96 1.68 -7.11
CA ALA A 117 -12.56 2.49 -5.97
C ALA A 117 -11.03 2.65 -5.93
N ARG A 118 -10.55 3.89 -5.84
CA ARG A 118 -9.14 4.27 -5.89
C ARG A 118 -8.66 4.72 -4.52
N PHE A 119 -7.78 3.94 -3.94
CA PHE A 119 -7.08 4.25 -2.71
C PHE A 119 -5.70 4.85 -3.01
N ALA A 120 -5.54 6.12 -2.69
CA ALA A 120 -4.31 6.89 -2.92
C ALA A 120 -3.69 7.31 -1.56
N PRO A 121 -2.87 6.47 -0.92
CA PRO A 121 -2.24 6.81 0.35
C PRO A 121 -1.30 8.02 0.22
N HIS A 122 -1.07 8.73 1.34
CA HIS A 122 -0.13 9.84 1.35
C HIS A 122 1.31 9.34 1.09
N PRO A 123 2.14 10.07 0.31
CA PRO A 123 3.50 9.63 0.04
C PRO A 123 4.38 9.42 1.27
N GLU A 124 4.14 10.19 2.33
CA GLU A 124 4.78 10.07 3.65
C GLU A 124 4.48 8.73 4.34
N SER A 125 3.43 8.02 3.93
CA SER A 125 3.07 6.70 4.46
C SER A 125 3.91 5.57 3.89
N TYR A 126 4.60 5.76 2.75
CA TYR A 126 5.40 4.70 2.11
C TYR A 126 6.79 5.11 1.70
N VAL A 127 7.15 6.39 1.75
CA VAL A 127 8.53 6.88 1.62
C VAL A 127 8.93 7.52 2.94
N LEU A 128 9.64 6.76 3.77
CA LEU A 128 9.97 7.13 5.14
C LEU A 128 11.39 7.68 5.21
N ARG A 129 11.52 8.97 5.53
CA ARG A 129 12.81 9.53 5.91
C ARG A 129 13.18 8.99 7.30
N ILE A 130 14.19 8.13 7.37
CA ILE A 130 14.64 7.53 8.62
C ILE A 130 15.52 8.53 9.37
N ASP A 131 16.49 9.12 8.65
CA ASP A 131 17.34 10.20 9.13
C ASP A 131 17.86 11.02 7.93
N GLU A 132 18.98 11.73 8.05
CA GLU A 132 19.58 12.50 6.95
C GLU A 132 20.36 11.64 5.96
N THR A 133 20.72 10.42 6.34
CA THR A 133 21.54 9.49 5.56
C THR A 133 20.72 8.41 4.87
N MET A 134 19.46 8.22 5.27
CA MET A 134 18.63 7.13 4.77
C MET A 134 17.15 7.47 4.63
N THR A 135 16.58 7.05 3.50
CA THR A 135 15.13 7.06 3.25
C THR A 135 14.70 5.67 2.78
N CYS A 136 13.61 5.12 3.32
CA CYS A 136 13.19 3.72 3.06
C CYS A 136 11.76 3.61 2.54
N LEU A 137 11.48 2.58 1.74
CA LEU A 137 10.13 2.26 1.31
C LEU A 137 9.42 1.34 2.32
N ALA A 138 8.25 1.75 2.83
CA ALA A 138 7.42 0.92 3.72
C ALA A 138 6.58 -0.15 2.95
N LEU A 139 7.13 -0.62 1.83
CA LEU A 139 6.60 -1.69 0.99
C LEU A 139 7.54 -2.88 1.09
N ILE A 140 7.00 -4.04 1.48
CA ILE A 140 7.77 -5.20 1.92
C ILE A 140 7.45 -6.39 1.01
N ASN A 141 8.45 -7.19 0.65
CA ASN A 141 8.26 -8.40 -0.13
C ASN A 141 7.71 -9.52 0.77
N ALA A 142 6.40 -9.78 0.66
CA ALA A 142 5.68 -10.78 1.43
C ALA A 142 6.24 -12.19 1.18
N THR A 143 6.54 -12.51 -0.07
CA THR A 143 7.04 -13.83 -0.49
C THR A 143 8.41 -14.14 0.10
N ALA A 144 9.30 -13.13 0.19
CA ALA A 144 10.59 -13.27 0.86
C ALA A 144 10.43 -13.61 2.35
N GLN A 145 9.31 -13.22 2.97
CA GLN A 145 8.94 -13.55 4.35
C GLN A 145 8.06 -14.80 4.47
N ARG A 146 7.90 -15.58 3.39
CA ARG A 146 7.04 -16.78 3.32
C ARG A 146 5.55 -16.50 3.55
N ILE A 147 5.12 -15.26 3.35
CA ILE A 147 3.71 -14.85 3.35
C ILE A 147 3.16 -15.03 1.93
N LYS A 148 1.95 -15.59 1.81
CA LYS A 148 1.34 -16.02 0.53
C LYS A 148 0.33 -15.02 -0.06
N TYR A 149 0.03 -13.96 0.66
CA TYR A 149 -0.98 -12.95 0.31
C TYR A 149 -0.39 -11.56 0.49
N SER A 150 -1.06 -10.57 -0.09
CA SER A 150 -0.70 -9.16 0.14
C SER A 150 -1.50 -8.58 1.31
N THR A 151 -0.96 -7.53 1.92
CA THR A 151 -1.57 -6.83 3.05
C THR A 151 -1.32 -5.33 2.90
N ILE A 152 -2.39 -4.54 2.81
CA ILE A 152 -2.37 -3.08 3.02
C ILE A 152 -2.27 -2.82 4.52
N GLY A 153 -1.07 -2.44 4.97
CA GLY A 153 -0.77 -2.24 6.38
C GLY A 153 -1.11 -0.85 6.92
N ALA A 154 -0.96 -0.68 8.22
CA ALA A 154 -1.31 0.50 8.99
C ALA A 154 -0.68 1.80 8.46
N MET A 155 0.57 1.76 7.98
CA MET A 155 1.24 2.95 7.46
C MET A 155 0.46 3.57 6.29
N LEU A 156 0.01 2.77 5.33
CA LEU A 156 -0.80 3.27 4.19
C LEU A 156 -2.18 3.75 4.65
N GLN A 157 -2.74 3.17 5.70
CA GLN A 157 -4.07 3.49 6.21
C GLN A 157 -4.15 4.82 6.97
N GLN A 158 -3.02 5.46 7.28
CA GLN A 158 -2.98 6.73 8.02
C GLN A 158 -3.68 7.86 7.26
N ARG A 159 -4.35 8.76 7.99
CA ARG A 159 -5.14 9.89 7.45
C ARG A 159 -6.29 9.45 6.53
N PHE A 160 -6.84 8.28 6.81
CA PHE A 160 -8.07 7.78 6.21
C PHE A 160 -9.06 7.36 7.30
N ALA A 161 -10.33 7.66 7.07
CA ALA A 161 -11.43 6.98 7.72
C ALA A 161 -11.70 5.66 6.99
N TRP A 162 -11.92 4.58 7.75
CA TRP A 162 -12.23 3.25 7.22
C TRP A 162 -13.55 2.76 7.84
N GLU A 163 -14.45 2.26 7.01
CA GLU A 163 -15.74 1.71 7.42
C GLU A 163 -15.85 0.26 6.95
N LEU A 164 -16.15 -0.65 7.87
CA LEU A 164 -16.37 -2.07 7.60
C LEU A 164 -17.86 -2.38 7.78
N ASP A 165 -18.63 -2.36 6.69
CA ASP A 165 -20.03 -2.77 6.71
C ASP A 165 -20.11 -4.28 6.43
N LEU A 166 -20.09 -5.06 7.50
CA LEU A 166 -20.08 -6.53 7.46
C LEU A 166 -21.44 -7.12 7.07
N GLU A 167 -22.53 -6.35 7.18
CA GLU A 167 -23.85 -6.80 6.73
C GLU A 167 -23.94 -6.75 5.21
N LYS A 168 -23.42 -5.66 4.61
CA LYS A 168 -23.38 -5.48 3.16
C LYS A 168 -22.13 -6.08 2.49
N ASN A 169 -21.16 -6.54 3.28
CA ASN A 169 -19.84 -6.98 2.81
C ASN A 169 -19.15 -5.93 1.94
N ILE A 170 -19.05 -4.69 2.43
CA ILE A 170 -18.34 -3.60 1.76
C ILE A 170 -17.35 -2.91 2.70
N LEU A 171 -16.25 -2.43 2.13
CA LEU A 171 -15.25 -1.61 2.78
C LEU A 171 -15.36 -0.19 2.23
N GLY A 172 -15.68 0.77 3.09
CA GLY A 172 -15.65 2.19 2.82
C GLY A 172 -14.31 2.81 3.23
N PHE A 173 -13.81 3.76 2.46
CA PHE A 173 -12.66 4.58 2.85
C PHE A 173 -12.73 5.99 2.26
N ALA A 174 -12.23 6.96 3.01
CA ALA A 174 -12.09 8.36 2.58
C ALA A 174 -10.89 8.99 3.27
N SER A 175 -10.23 9.93 2.59
CA SER A 175 -9.21 10.77 3.24
C SER A 175 -9.85 11.58 4.37
N SER A 176 -9.12 11.71 5.46
CA SER A 176 -9.57 12.42 6.66
C SER A 176 -8.37 13.00 7.40
N ASN A 177 -8.46 14.28 7.74
CA ASN A 177 -7.54 14.90 8.69
C ASN A 177 -7.83 14.38 10.12
N CYS A 178 -7.22 13.24 10.48
CA CYS A 178 -7.37 12.62 11.80
C CYS A 178 -6.76 13.45 12.96
N ALA A 179 -6.21 14.64 12.68
CA ALA A 179 -5.69 15.57 13.68
C ALA A 179 -6.71 16.65 14.10
N ASP A 180 -7.83 16.80 13.38
CA ASP A 180 -8.86 17.78 13.73
C ASP A 180 -9.68 17.27 14.92
N THR A 181 -9.28 17.68 16.12
CA THR A 181 -10.17 17.72 17.28
C THR A 181 -11.15 18.86 17.06
N ALA A 182 -12.33 18.54 16.54
CA ALA A 182 -13.48 19.44 16.63
C ALA A 182 -13.84 19.70 18.10
#